data_AF-A0A5C3QKB7-F1
#
_entry.id   AF-A0A5C3QKB7-F1
#
_cell.length_a   1.000
_cell.length_b   1.000
_cell.length_c   1.000
_cell.angle_alpha   90.00
_cell.angle_beta   90.00
_cell.angle_gamma   90.00
#
_symmetry.space_group_name_H-M   'P 1'
#
loop_
_entity.id
_entity.type
_entity.pdbx_description
1 polymer ?
#
loop_
_entity_poly.entity_id
_entity_poly.type
_entity_poly.pdbx_seq_one_letter_code
_entity_poly.pdbx_strand_id
1 'polypeptide(L)'
;MGGLVVARVHAWLSFEADGRTHQAAAVSWFLRQQDIPEPSTGMWTVLPEYEDEDETQLRYAVIGTDCIVHACGARLLTDTRCA
;
A
#
# COMPACT_ATOMS: atom_id res chain seq x y z
N MET A 1 8.27 15.23 -5.08
CA MET A 1 7.48 15.03 -6.31
C MET A 1 7.12 13.56 -6.36
N GLY A 2 5.85 13.26 -6.09
CA GLY A 2 5.36 11.93 -5.73
C GLY A 2 5.09 11.06 -6.94
N GLY A 3 5.80 9.94 -7.02
CA GLY A 3 5.44 8.85 -7.91
C GLY A 3 4.28 8.03 -7.33
N LEU A 4 3.88 6.99 -8.06
CA LEU A 4 2.89 6.02 -7.59
C LEU A 4 3.46 5.23 -6.41
N VAL A 5 2.69 5.16 -5.34
CA VAL A 5 2.94 4.28 -4.19
C VAL A 5 2.07 3.03 -4.29
N VAL A 6 2.51 1.93 -3.69
CA VAL A 6 1.77 0.67 -3.67
C VAL A 6 1.23 0.46 -2.26
N ALA A 7 -0.01 0.03 -2.17
CA ALA A 7 -0.66 -0.29 -0.91
C ALA A 7 -1.51 -1.55 -1.06
N ARG A 8 -1.73 -2.26 0.04
CA ARG A 8 -2.73 -3.33 0.12
C ARG A 8 -4.02 -2.76 0.69
N VAL A 9 -5.12 -2.90 -0.04
CA VAL A 9 -6.47 -2.62 0.47
C VAL A 9 -6.91 -3.74 1.39
N HIS A 10 -7.39 -3.39 2.59
CA HIS A 10 -7.94 -4.32 3.56
C HIS A 10 -9.46 -4.26 3.64
N ALA A 11 -10.01 -3.06 3.50
CA ALA A 11 -11.44 -2.82 3.54
C ALA A 11 -11.83 -1.64 2.66
N TRP A 12 -13.01 -1.74 2.06
CA TRP A 12 -13.72 -0.62 1.45
C TRP A 12 -14.74 -0.12 2.47
N LEU A 13 -14.78 1.19 2.67
CA LEU A 13 -15.66 1.83 3.64
C LEU A 13 -16.21 3.14 3.09
N SER A 14 -17.31 3.59 3.69
CA SER A 14 -17.83 4.93 3.46
C SER A 14 -18.11 5.61 4.79
N PHE A 15 -17.91 6.93 4.84
CA PHE A 15 -18.22 7.73 6.01
C PHE A 15 -18.88 9.05 5.60
N GLU A 16 -19.63 9.66 6.52
CA GLU A 16 -20.22 10.97 6.31
C GLU A 16 -19.34 12.04 6.97
N ALA A 17 -19.02 13.09 6.21
CA ALA A 17 -18.36 14.29 6.68
C ALA A 17 -18.92 15.49 5.92
N ASP A 18 -19.14 16.61 6.61
CA ASP A 18 -19.66 17.85 6.01
C ASP A 18 -20.95 17.66 5.18
N GLY A 19 -21.82 16.73 5.62
CA GLY A 19 -23.08 16.41 4.94
C GLY A 19 -22.91 15.68 3.60
N ARG A 20 -21.73 15.08 3.35
CA ARG A 20 -21.42 14.30 2.15
C ARG A 20 -20.91 12.91 2.52
N THR A 21 -21.29 11.92 1.73
CA THR A 21 -20.75 10.57 1.85
C THR A 21 -19.46 10.45 1.06
N HIS A 22 -18.37 10.06 1.73
CA HIS A 22 -17.06 9.83 1.13
C HIS A 22 -16.81 8.32 1.00
N GLN A 23 -16.34 7.89 -0.17
CA GLN A 23 -15.91 6.52 -0.42
C GLN A 23 -14.41 6.40 -0.15
N ALA A 24 -14.02 5.45 0.70
CA ALA A 24 -12.66 5.29 1.18
C ALA A 24 -12.21 3.82 1.21
N ALA A 25 -10.89 3.65 1.32
CA ALA A 25 -10.26 2.36 1.51
C ALA A 25 -9.30 2.43 2.70
N ALA A 26 -9.35 1.43 3.57
CA ALA A 26 -8.33 1.20 4.59
C ALA A 26 -7.19 0.41 3.94
N VAL A 27 -5.97 0.95 4.02
CA VAL A 27 -4.79 0.40 3.35
C VAL A 27 -3.63 0.24 4.30
N SER A 28 -2.72 -0.70 4.00
CA SER A 28 -1.36 -0.70 4.55
C SER A 28 -0.35 -0.42 3.43
N TRP A 29 0.62 0.44 3.70
CA TRP A 29 1.59 0.87 2.69
C TRP A 29 2.72 -0.12 2.45
N PHE A 30 3.33 -0.01 1.27
CA PHE A 30 4.51 -0.74 0.88
C PHE A 30 5.62 0.20 0.42
N LEU A 31 6.86 -0.16 0.76
CA LEU A 31 8.08 0.44 0.21
C LEU A 31 8.48 -0.29 -1.07
N ARG A 32 8.50 0.42 -2.20
CA ARG A 32 8.99 -0.11 -3.47
C ARG A 32 10.50 -0.25 -3.43
N GLN A 33 11.02 -1.39 -3.89
CA GLN A 33 12.46 -1.61 -4.00
C GLN A 33 13.06 -1.01 -5.28
N GLN A 34 12.22 -0.76 -6.29
CA GLN A 34 12.62 -0.23 -7.58
C GLN A 34 11.54 0.73 -8.12
N ASP A 35 11.93 1.63 -9.02
CA ASP A 35 11.01 2.61 -9.61
C ASP A 35 10.11 2.04 -10.71
N ILE A 36 10.44 0.86 -11.23
CA ILE A 36 9.68 0.14 -12.26
C ILE A 36 9.38 -1.30 -11.80
N PRO A 37 8.29 -1.91 -12.30
CA PRO A 37 8.00 -3.32 -12.02
C PRO A 37 9.05 -4.25 -12.64
N GLU A 38 9.19 -5.45 -12.06
CA GLU A 38 10.12 -6.47 -12.53
C GLU A 38 9.77 -6.87 -13.98
N PRO A 39 10.68 -6.74 -14.98
CA PRO A 39 10.33 -6.90 -16.39
C PRO A 39 9.79 -8.28 -16.78
N SER A 40 10.21 -9.35 -16.07
CA SER A 40 9.81 -10.73 -16.37
C SER A 40 8.43 -11.09 -15.83
N THR A 41 7.99 -10.49 -14.73
CA THR A 41 6.71 -10.80 -14.09
C THR A 41 5.69 -9.67 -14.18
N GLY A 42 6.14 -8.45 -14.47
CA GLY A 42 5.34 -7.23 -14.39
C GLY A 42 4.91 -6.86 -12.96
N MET A 43 5.42 -7.56 -11.94
CA MET A 43 5.06 -7.31 -10.54
C MET A 43 5.99 -6.27 -9.89
N TRP A 44 5.43 -5.50 -8.97
CA TRP A 44 6.22 -4.65 -8.09
C TRP A 44 6.90 -5.50 -7.00
N THR A 45 8.21 -5.33 -6.82
CA THR A 45 8.91 -5.90 -5.67
C THR A 45 8.85 -4.92 -4.51
N VAL A 46 8.27 -5.35 -3.39
CA VAL A 46 7.93 -4.47 -2.28
C VAL A 46 8.29 -5.05 -0.90
N LEU A 47 8.48 -4.16 0.07
CA LEU A 47 8.54 -4.45 1.50
C LEU A 47 7.34 -3.80 2.22
N PRO A 48 6.84 -4.37 3.33
CA PRO A 48 5.86 -3.66 4.15
C PRO A 48 6.46 -2.35 4.68
N GLU A 49 5.66 -1.30 4.75
CA GLU A 49 6.02 -0.09 5.49
C GLU A 49 5.48 -0.20 6.90
N TYR A 50 6.34 0.03 7.90
CA TYR A 50 5.99 -0.03 9.32
C TYR A 50 5.91 1.37 9.94
N GLU A 51 5.14 1.51 11.02
CA GLU A 51 5.07 2.74 11.81
C GLU A 51 6.25 2.88 12.76
N ASP A 52 6.67 1.76 13.33
CA ASP A 52 7.77 1.65 14.28
C ASP A 52 9.06 1.09 13.65
N GLU A 53 10.17 1.37 14.32
CA GLU A 53 11.50 0.87 13.95
C GLU A 53 11.66 -0.64 14.23
N ASP A 54 10.83 -1.20 15.10
CA ASP A 54 10.85 -2.63 15.47
C ASP A 54 10.09 -3.52 14.46
N GLU A 55 9.55 -2.92 13.39
CA GLU A 55 8.80 -3.60 12.32
C GLU A 55 7.60 -4.44 12.81
N THR A 56 6.96 -4.00 13.90
CA THR A 56 5.86 -4.74 14.53
C THR A 56 4.48 -4.28 14.06
N GLN A 57 4.33 -3.01 13.69
CA GLN A 57 3.05 -2.42 13.29
C GLN A 57 3.13 -1.88 11.87
N LEU A 58 2.32 -2.45 10.98
CA LEU A 58 2.19 -1.96 9.61
C LEU A 58 1.64 -0.52 9.63
N ARG A 59 2.14 0.32 8.73
CA ARG A 59 1.62 1.67 8.54
C ARG A 59 0.29 1.64 7.82
N TYR A 60 -0.78 1.91 8.57
CA TYR A 60 -2.13 1.98 8.03
C TYR A 60 -2.54 3.41 7.65
N ALA A 61 -3.42 3.53 6.67
CA ALA A 61 -4.07 4.79 6.36
C ALA A 61 -5.47 4.56 5.80
N VAL A 62 -6.30 5.61 5.86
CA VAL A 62 -7.55 5.69 5.12
C VAL A 62 -7.33 6.63 3.94
N ILE A 63 -7.59 6.16 2.72
CA ILE A 63 -7.47 6.95 1.50
C ILE A 63 -8.79 7.07 0.78
N GLY A 64 -8.99 8.16 0.04
CA GLY A 64 -10.08 8.28 -0.92
C GLY A 64 -9.91 7.26 -2.05
N THR A 65 -11.03 6.67 -2.49
CA THR A 65 -11.02 5.68 -3.58
C THR A 65 -10.62 6.29 -4.94
N ASP A 66 -10.78 7.59 -5.11
CA ASP A 66 -10.37 8.40 -6.26
C ASP A 66 -8.84 8.50 -6.41
N CYS A 67 -8.08 8.24 -5.34
CA CYS A 67 -6.61 8.19 -5.39
C CYS A 67 -6.06 6.85 -5.91
N ILE A 68 -6.91 5.86 -6.15
CA ILE A 68 -6.48 4.53 -6.61
C ILE A 68 -6.44 4.50 -8.14
N VAL A 69 -5.23 4.42 -8.70
CA VAL A 69 -5.04 4.46 -10.16
C VAL A 69 -5.39 3.12 -10.81
N HIS A 70 -4.84 2.01 -10.30
CA HIS A 70 -5.13 0.68 -10.82
C HIS A 70 -4.71 -0.42 -9.82
N ALA A 71 -5.27 -1.62 -9.99
CA ALA A 71 -4.78 -2.81 -9.31
C ALA A 71 -3.46 -3.29 -9.96
N CYS A 72 -2.51 -3.76 -9.15
CA CYS A 72 -1.25 -4.31 -9.64
C CYS A 72 -0.86 -5.58 -8.87
N GLY A 73 -0.01 -6.41 -9.50
CA GLY A 73 0.64 -7.51 -8.82
C GLY A 73 1.82 -7.00 -7.99
N ALA A 74 1.93 -7.45 -6.75
CA ALA A 74 3.04 -7.13 -5.86
C ALA A 74 3.63 -8.41 -5.26
N ARG A 75 4.94 -8.56 -5.34
CA ARG A 75 5.70 -9.62 -4.68
C ARG A 75 6.31 -9.05 -3.41
N LEU A 76 5.84 -9.56 -2.27
CA LEU A 76 6.40 -9.23 -0.97
C LEU A 76 7.75 -9.93 -0.81
N LEU A 77 8.79 -9.16 -0.50
CA LEU A 77 10.03 -9.75 0.02
C LEU A 77 9.83 -9.99 1.51
N THR A 78 9.85 -11.25 1.93
CA THR A 78 10.02 -11.59 3.34
C THR A 78 11.50 -11.45 3.67
N ASP A 79 11.83 -10.63 4.67
CA ASP A 79 13.21 -10.52 5.14
C ASP A 79 13.72 -11.93 5.50
N THR A 80 14.86 -12.32 4.91
CA THR A 80 15.56 -13.58 5.17
C THR A 80 16.20 -13.64 6.57
N ARG A 81 15.88 -12.73 7.49
CA ARG A 81 16.34 -12.75 8.88
C ARG A 81 15.45 -13.62 9.78
N CYS A 82 15.42 -14.90 9.48
CA CYS A 82 15.10 -15.97 10.44
C CYS A 82 15.93 -17.20 10.03
N ALA A 83 17.21 -17.19 10.40
CA ALA A 83 18.08 -18.34 10.48
C ALA A 83 18.98 -18.19 11.70
#